data_AF-A0A0F0GD60-F1
#
_entry.id   AF-A0A0F0GD60-F1
#
_cell.length_a   1.000
_cell.length_b   1.000
_cell.length_c   1.000
_cell.angle_alpha   90.00
_cell.angle_beta   90.00
_cell.angle_gamma   90.00
#
_symmetry.space_group_name_H-M   'P 1'
#
loop_
_entity.id
_entity.type
_entity.pdbx_description
1 polymer ?
#
loop_
_entity_poly.entity_id
_entity_poly.type
_entity_poly.pdbx_seq_one_letter_code
_entity_poly.pdbx_strand_id
1 'polypeptide(L)'
;ARTFQHDPRVSCRSYDTFTHWLLGDERIARTRRRALLRRTEEGSRPSDRSFGLYVDAVVAAGEGDVSTAGSSGGEGVRLGGEHGLRYWKAMLGLLEGWGLT
;
A
#
# COMPACT_ATOMS: atom_id res chain seq x y z
N ALA A 1 -12.68 4.50 -22.28
CA ALA A 1 -11.73 4.41 -21.17
C ALA A 1 -11.96 3.09 -20.45
N ARG A 2 -11.08 2.09 -20.64
CA ARG A 2 -11.14 0.84 -19.84
C ARG A 2 -10.62 1.18 -18.45
N THR A 3 -11.48 0.97 -17.49
CA THR A 3 -11.47 1.48 -16.13
C THR A 3 -10.14 1.30 -15.41
N PHE A 4 -9.79 2.33 -14.63
CA PHE A 4 -8.81 2.33 -13.54
C PHE A 4 -9.27 1.36 -12.42
N GLN A 5 -9.53 0.11 -12.77
CA GLN A 5 -10.07 -0.90 -11.88
C GLN A 5 -8.93 -1.82 -11.46
N HIS A 6 -8.55 -1.67 -10.19
CA HIS A 6 -7.79 -2.66 -9.47
C HIS A 6 -8.46 -4.03 -9.56
N ASP A 7 -7.67 -5.10 -9.42
CA ASP A 7 -8.24 -6.41 -9.13
C ASP A 7 -9.18 -6.26 -7.91
N PRO A 8 -10.49 -6.59 -8.02
CA PRO A 8 -11.42 -6.50 -6.89
C PRO A 8 -10.91 -7.22 -5.64
N ARG A 9 -10.12 -8.29 -5.82
CA ARG A 9 -9.51 -9.04 -4.71
C ARG A 9 -8.44 -8.24 -3.98
N VAL A 10 -7.76 -7.32 -4.66
CA VAL A 10 -6.79 -6.38 -4.06
C VAL A 10 -7.55 -5.28 -3.32
N SER A 11 -8.58 -4.69 -3.95
CA SER A 11 -9.42 -3.67 -3.31
C SER A 11 -10.10 -4.18 -2.04
N CYS A 12 -10.78 -5.32 -2.10
CA CYS A 12 -11.46 -5.89 -0.93
C CYS A 12 -10.48 -6.16 0.22
N ARG A 13 -9.29 -6.70 -0.07
CA ARG A 13 -8.27 -6.99 0.96
C ARG A 13 -7.63 -5.72 1.53
N SER A 14 -7.51 -4.68 0.73
CA SER A 14 -7.01 -3.37 1.17
C SER A 14 -7.96 -2.77 2.20
N TYR A 15 -9.25 -2.71 1.88
CA TYR A 15 -10.25 -2.22 2.81
C TYR A 15 -10.45 -3.14 4.02
N ASP A 16 -10.40 -4.47 3.85
CA ASP A 16 -10.42 -5.43 4.98
C ASP A 16 -9.25 -5.19 5.96
N THR A 17 -8.07 -4.88 5.43
CA THR A 17 -6.90 -4.53 6.25
C THR A 17 -7.14 -3.25 7.04
N PHE A 18 -7.62 -2.18 6.38
CA PHE A 18 -7.94 -0.92 7.07
C PHE A 18 -9.04 -1.09 8.11
N THR A 19 -10.10 -1.84 7.81
CA THR A 19 -11.20 -2.09 8.75
C THR A 19 -10.69 -2.74 10.02
N HIS A 20 -9.93 -3.84 9.92
CA HIS A 20 -9.38 -4.49 11.10
C HIS A 20 -8.38 -3.62 11.85
N TRP A 21 -7.57 -2.83 11.15
CA TRP A 21 -6.66 -1.88 11.80
C TRP A 21 -7.43 -0.81 12.60
N LEU A 22 -8.45 -0.19 11.99
CA LEU A 22 -9.27 0.84 12.64
C LEU A 22 -10.10 0.30 13.82
N LEU A 23 -10.45 -0.98 13.81
CA LEU A 23 -11.14 -1.64 14.92
C LEU A 23 -10.20 -2.08 16.05
N GLY A 24 -8.88 -1.91 15.90
CA GLY A 24 -7.88 -2.33 16.88
C GLY A 24 -7.53 -3.83 16.81
N ASP A 25 -7.95 -4.54 15.77
CA ASP A 25 -7.62 -5.95 15.54
C ASP A 25 -6.20 -6.12 14.97
N GLU A 26 -5.18 -5.63 15.68
CA GLU A 26 -3.79 -5.50 15.19
C GLU A 26 -3.23 -6.80 14.57
N ARG A 27 -3.47 -7.95 15.21
CA ARG A 27 -2.98 -9.25 14.73
C ARG A 27 -3.61 -9.61 13.37
N ILE A 28 -4.90 -9.32 13.20
CA ILE A 28 -5.61 -9.61 11.95
C ILE A 28 -5.15 -8.63 10.88
N ALA A 29 -5.10 -7.33 11.19
CA ALA A 29 -4.59 -6.29 10.29
C ALA A 29 -3.19 -6.64 9.77
N ARG A 30 -2.25 -6.99 10.65
CA ARG A 30 -0.89 -7.41 10.28
C ARG A 30 -0.87 -8.64 9.38
N THR A 31 -1.72 -9.63 9.67
CA THR A 31 -1.83 -10.84 8.84
C THR A 31 -2.36 -10.52 7.44
N ARG A 32 -3.39 -9.68 7.35
CA ARG A 32 -3.99 -9.24 6.09
C ARG A 32 -3.03 -8.38 5.26
N ARG A 33 -2.33 -7.44 5.91
CA ARG A 33 -1.29 -6.60 5.33
C ARG A 33 -0.20 -7.43 4.64
N ARG A 34 0.37 -8.42 5.33
CA ARG A 34 1.37 -9.33 4.76
C ARG A 34 0.83 -10.17 3.60
N ALA A 35 -0.42 -10.63 3.69
CA ALA A 35 -1.04 -11.40 2.62
C ALA A 35 -1.31 -10.55 1.37
N LEU A 36 -1.66 -9.27 1.54
CA LEU A 36 -1.85 -8.30 0.46
C LEU A 36 -0.55 -8.02 -0.28
N LEU A 37 0.55 -7.77 0.44
CA LEU A 37 1.86 -7.52 -0.18
C LEU A 37 2.33 -8.70 -1.02
N ARG A 38 2.32 -9.92 -0.46
CA ARG A 38 2.70 -11.13 -1.22
C ARG A 38 1.88 -11.31 -2.50
N ARG A 39 0.57 -11.07 -2.40
CA ARG A 39 -0.34 -11.21 -3.55
C ARG A 39 -0.03 -10.23 -4.67
N THR A 40 0.45 -9.04 -4.32
CA THR A 40 0.70 -7.97 -5.29
C THR A 40 2.15 -7.97 -5.80
N GLU A 41 3.02 -8.79 -5.25
CA GLU A 41 4.42 -8.94 -5.70
C GLU A 41 4.53 -9.77 -6.98
N GLU A 42 3.78 -10.87 -7.09
CA GLU A 42 3.88 -11.81 -8.21
C GLU A 42 2.88 -11.49 -9.33
N GLY A 43 3.38 -11.09 -10.51
CA GLY A 43 2.60 -10.99 -11.76
C GLY A 43 1.42 -10.00 -11.72
N SER A 44 1.35 -9.15 -10.70
CA SER A 44 0.25 -8.20 -10.52
C SER A 44 0.44 -6.95 -11.38
N ARG A 45 -0.65 -6.20 -11.60
CA ARG A 45 -0.56 -4.92 -12.30
C ARG A 45 0.21 -3.93 -11.41
N PRO A 46 1.04 -3.04 -11.99
CA PRO A 46 1.77 -2.03 -11.21
C PRO A 46 0.88 -1.18 -10.30
N SER A 47 -0.37 -0.90 -10.72
CA SER A 47 -1.36 -0.21 -9.89
C SER A 47 -1.80 -1.01 -8.67
N ASP A 48 -1.92 -2.33 -8.78
CA ASP A 48 -2.31 -3.21 -7.68
C ASP A 48 -1.18 -3.34 -6.64
N ARG A 49 0.08 -3.46 -7.10
CA ARG A 49 1.25 -3.36 -6.23
C ARG A 49 1.35 -2.00 -5.54
N SER A 50 1.12 -0.91 -6.27
CA SER A 50 1.10 0.44 -5.68
C SER A 50 0.05 0.56 -4.57
N PHE A 51 -1.13 -0.04 -4.75
CA PHE A 51 -2.17 -0.02 -3.72
C PHE A 51 -1.76 -0.86 -2.50
N GLY A 52 -1.19 -2.05 -2.71
CA GLY A 52 -0.67 -2.88 -1.61
C GLY A 52 0.39 -2.16 -0.78
N LEU A 53 1.34 -1.49 -1.43
CA LEU A 53 2.37 -0.67 -0.79
C LEU A 53 1.78 0.53 -0.04
N TYR A 54 0.74 1.16 -0.60
CA TYR A 54 0.07 2.28 0.04
C TYR A 54 -0.63 1.86 1.34
N VAL A 55 -1.34 0.73 1.33
CA VAL A 55 -1.97 0.19 2.55
C VAL A 55 -0.93 -0.10 3.62
N ASP A 56 0.18 -0.76 3.24
CA ASP A 56 1.26 -1.08 4.16
C ASP A 56 1.87 0.19 4.79
N ALA A 57 2.17 1.19 3.97
CA ALA A 57 2.75 2.44 4.42
C ALA A 57 1.80 3.29 5.29
N VAL A 58 0.49 3.34 5.00
CA VAL A 58 -0.48 4.07 5.84
C VAL A 58 -0.62 3.43 7.21
N VAL A 59 -0.76 2.10 7.25
CA VAL A 59 -0.88 1.38 8.51
C VAL A 59 0.40 1.54 9.33
N ALA A 60 1.57 1.39 8.70
CA ALA A 60 2.86 1.62 9.34
C ALA A 60 2.99 3.03 9.91
N ALA A 61 2.61 4.06 9.14
CA ALA A 61 2.64 5.44 9.60
C ALA A 61 1.73 5.66 10.82
N GLY A 62 0.51 5.11 10.79
CA GLY A 62 -0.41 5.18 11.92
C GLY A 62 0.06 4.39 13.15
N GLU A 63 0.85 3.34 12.98
CA GLU A 63 1.48 2.55 14.05
C GLU A 63 2.80 3.17 14.56
N GLY A 64 3.28 4.27 13.96
CA GLY A 64 4.57 4.87 14.29
C GLY A 64 5.78 4.10 13.74
N ASP A 65 5.57 3.15 12.83
CA ASP A 65 6.62 2.40 12.13
C ASP A 65 7.16 3.22 10.95
N VAL A 66 8.02 4.17 11.28
CA VAL A 66 8.69 5.11 10.35
C VAL A 66 9.46 4.36 9.26
N SER A 67 10.17 3.29 9.63
CA SER A 67 10.99 2.52 8.68
C SER A 67 10.12 1.89 7.60
N THR A 68 9.03 1.21 7.98
CA THR A 68 8.16 0.53 7.02
C THR A 68 7.40 1.55 6.16
N ALA A 69 6.91 2.64 6.76
CA ALA A 69 6.25 3.71 6.02
C ALA A 69 7.16 4.30 4.93
N GLY A 70 8.41 4.61 5.29
CA GLY A 70 9.43 5.11 4.37
C GLY A 70 9.76 4.13 3.26
N SER A 71 10.06 2.87 3.60
CA SER A 71 10.46 1.86 2.60
C SER A 71 9.35 1.53 1.61
N SER A 72 8.11 1.34 2.10
CA SER A 72 6.97 1.01 1.24
C SER A 72 6.54 2.21 0.39
N GLY A 73 6.65 3.42 0.94
CA GLY A 73 6.50 4.68 0.19
C GLY A 73 7.51 4.78 -0.95
N GLY A 74 8.81 4.64 -0.66
CA GLY A 74 9.89 4.75 -1.65
C GLY A 74 9.81 3.70 -2.77
N GLU A 75 9.50 2.45 -2.43
CA GLU A 75 9.25 1.41 -3.45
C GLU A 75 8.08 1.81 -4.36
N GLY A 76 7.01 2.34 -3.76
CA GLY A 76 5.83 2.82 -4.45
C GLY A 76 6.09 4.01 -5.38
N VAL A 77 6.91 4.97 -4.94
CA VAL A 77 7.33 6.12 -5.74
C VAL A 77 8.13 5.67 -6.97
N ARG A 78 9.08 4.75 -6.77
CA ARG A 78 9.87 4.17 -7.87
C ARG A 78 8.96 3.50 -8.89
N LEU A 79 8.09 2.58 -8.45
CA LEU A 79 7.16 1.85 -9.31
C LEU A 79 6.18 2.79 -10.04
N GLY A 80 5.64 3.78 -9.33
CA GLY A 80 4.74 4.77 -9.90
C GLY A 80 5.42 5.65 -10.94
N GLY A 81 6.72 5.96 -10.76
CA GLY A 81 7.55 6.64 -11.76
C GLY A 81 7.76 5.80 -13.02
N GLU A 82 8.17 4.54 -12.86
CA GLU A 82 8.44 3.59 -13.95
C GLU A 82 7.23 3.37 -14.86
N HIS A 83 6.02 3.32 -14.29
CA HIS A 83 4.78 3.02 -15.02
C HIS A 83 3.86 4.23 -15.27
N GLY A 84 4.31 5.45 -14.95
CA GLY A 84 3.53 6.67 -15.16
C GLY A 84 2.27 6.80 -14.29
N LEU A 85 2.22 6.10 -13.15
CA LEU A 85 1.10 6.11 -12.22
C LEU A 85 1.13 7.36 -11.32
N ARG A 86 0.82 8.52 -11.90
CA ARG A 86 0.97 9.84 -11.23
C ARG A 86 0.27 9.93 -9.87
N TYR A 87 -0.94 9.40 -9.77
CA TYR A 87 -1.69 9.37 -8.50
C TYR A 87 -0.95 8.56 -7.43
N TRP A 88 -0.56 7.33 -7.77
CA TRP A 88 0.14 6.45 -6.83
C TRP A 88 1.50 7.00 -6.42
N LYS A 89 2.26 7.55 -7.37
CA LYS A 89 3.53 8.20 -7.07
C LYS A 89 3.36 9.34 -6.06
N ALA A 90 2.33 10.17 -6.20
CA ALA A 90 2.08 11.26 -5.26
C ALA A 90 1.68 10.75 -3.88
N MET A 91 0.73 9.80 -3.80
CA MET A 91 0.26 9.24 -2.52
C MET A 91 1.37 8.53 -1.75
N LEU A 92 2.20 7.76 -2.45
CA LEU A 92 3.31 7.03 -1.84
C LEU A 92 4.47 7.97 -1.47
N GLY A 93 4.68 9.05 -2.23
CA GLY A 93 5.68 10.07 -1.90
C GLY A 93 5.38 10.84 -0.62
N LEU A 94 4.10 11.02 -0.28
CA LEU A 94 3.72 11.58 1.02
C LEU A 94 4.18 10.68 2.17
N LEU A 95 4.06 9.36 2.03
CA LEU A 95 4.43 8.39 3.05
C LEU A 95 5.93 8.13 3.11
N GLU A 96 6.60 8.14 1.95
CA GLU A 96 8.07 8.17 1.88
C GLU A 96 8.61 9.38 2.65
N GLY A 97 8.08 10.58 2.38
CA GLY A 97 8.49 11.80 3.07
C GLY A 97 8.14 11.81 4.56
N TRP A 98 6.99 11.25 4.94
CA TRP A 98 6.65 11.05 6.34
C TRP A 98 7.65 10.11 7.05
N GLY A 99 8.13 9.08 6.37
CA GLY A 99 9.17 8.16 6.88
C GLY A 99 10.55 8.80 7.09
N LEU A 100 10.72 10.10 6.78
CA LEU A 100 11.96 10.85 7.01
C LEU A 100 11.93 11.72 8.29
N THR A 101 10.79 11.79 8.98
CA THR A 101 10.61 12.54 10.24
C THR A 101 10.83 11.66 11.45
#